data_AF-A0A3N5MV18-F1
#
_entry.id   AF-A0A3N5MV18-F1
#
_cell.length_a   1.000
_cell.length_b   1.000
_cell.length_c   1.000
_cell.angle_alpha   90.00
_cell.angle_beta   90.00
_cell.angle_gamma   90.00
#
_symmetry.space_group_name_H-M   'P 1'
#
loop_
_entity.id
_entity.type
_entity.pdbx_description
1 polymer ?
#
loop_
_entity_poly.entity_id
_entity_poly.type
_entity_poly.pdbx_seq_one_letter_code
_entity_poly.pdbx_strand_id
1 'polypeptide(L)'
;MHQLSLEAVTALGTAQLNTLRDPSLVPVGDHLRQRFGTPYIPSFPTGFSDTLAFIGSVAAACSVDAKQALDTEQAIQAEILADFADIGDSQGVFCGPVTDHESSRAAREAADALHIRVSGCKEACQLPVHPVVGTTGVRRMLHRWRRAIRA
;
A
#
# COMPACT_ATOMS: atom_id res chain seq x y z
N MET A 1 -21.93 3.26 3.18
CA MET A 1 -22.20 2.18 4.15
C MET A 1 -21.91 0.86 3.47
N HIS A 2 -21.09 -0.01 4.05
CA HIS A 2 -20.96 -1.37 3.56
C HIS A 2 -22.17 -2.16 4.07
N GLN A 3 -22.95 -2.76 3.16
CA GLN A 3 -24.00 -3.70 3.55
C GLN A 3 -23.31 -5.02 3.96
N LEU A 4 -23.16 -5.22 5.26
CA LEU A 4 -22.77 -6.52 5.81
C LEU A 4 -24.06 -7.32 6.06
N SER A 5 -24.22 -8.44 5.36
CA SER A 5 -25.30 -9.39 5.64
C SER A 5 -24.86 -10.42 6.68
N LEU A 6 -25.81 -11.01 7.39
CA LEU A 6 -25.51 -12.11 8.32
C LEU A 6 -24.85 -13.30 7.59
N GLU A 7 -25.24 -13.54 6.34
CA GLU A 7 -24.63 -14.55 5.46
C GLU A 7 -23.16 -14.25 5.13
N ALA A 8 -22.79 -12.98 4.96
CA ALA A 8 -21.39 -12.60 4.75
C ALA A 8 -20.54 -12.87 6.00
N VAL A 9 -21.13 -12.76 7.20
CA VAL A 9 -20.44 -13.06 8.46
C VAL A 9 -20.24 -14.57 8.62
N THR A 10 -21.22 -15.40 8.25
CA THR A 10 -21.07 -16.86 8.33
C THR A 10 -20.01 -17.39 7.35
N ALA A 11 -19.80 -16.73 6.22
CA ALA A 11 -18.75 -17.07 5.25
C ALA A 11 -17.31 -16.87 5.79
N LEU A 12 -17.12 -16.16 6.91
CA LEU A 12 -15.78 -16.00 7.52
C LEU A 12 -15.17 -17.34 7.94
N GLY A 13 -15.99 -18.32 8.35
CA GLY A 13 -15.53 -19.64 8.76
C GLY A 13 -15.10 -20.54 7.59
N THR A 14 -15.43 -20.16 6.35
CA THR A 14 -15.07 -20.91 5.13
C THR A 14 -14.07 -20.17 4.25
N ALA A 15 -13.62 -18.98 4.67
CA ALA A 15 -12.60 -18.22 3.96
C ALA A 15 -11.26 -18.97 3.95
N GLN A 16 -10.52 -18.87 2.85
CA GLN A 16 -9.16 -19.42 2.75
C GLN A 16 -8.13 -18.51 3.43
N LEU A 17 -8.41 -17.21 3.53
CA LEU A 17 -7.55 -16.21 4.13
C LEU A 17 -8.38 -15.00 4.59
N ASN A 18 -8.01 -14.41 5.72
CA ASN A 18 -8.51 -13.12 6.17
C ASN A 18 -7.46 -12.01 6.01
N THR A 19 -7.89 -10.78 5.72
CA THR A 19 -7.01 -9.59 5.79
C THR A 19 -7.57 -8.65 6.86
N LEU A 20 -6.77 -8.38 7.88
CA LEU A 20 -7.15 -7.49 8.96
C LEU A 20 -6.83 -6.06 8.55
N ARG A 21 -7.82 -5.17 8.62
CA ARG A 21 -7.63 -3.74 8.27
C ARG A 21 -6.95 -2.95 9.39
N ASP A 22 -7.12 -3.40 10.63
CA ASP A 22 -6.75 -2.67 11.83
C ASP A 22 -6.04 -3.60 12.81
N PRO A 23 -4.92 -3.18 13.44
CA PRO A 23 -4.20 -3.99 14.41
C PRO A 23 -5.05 -4.47 15.59
N SER A 24 -6.09 -3.72 15.97
CA SER A 24 -7.04 -4.11 17.02
C SER A 24 -7.87 -5.34 16.67
N LEU A 25 -7.89 -5.77 15.40
CA LEU A 25 -8.57 -6.98 14.93
C LEU A 25 -7.70 -8.23 15.06
N VAL A 26 -6.43 -8.13 15.47
CA VAL A 26 -5.55 -9.29 15.68
C VAL A 26 -6.20 -10.36 16.58
N PRO A 27 -6.85 -10.03 17.72
CA PRO A 27 -7.56 -11.04 18.52
C PRO A 27 -8.68 -11.77 17.77
N VAL A 28 -9.34 -11.09 16.82
CA VAL A 28 -10.37 -11.72 15.96
C VAL A 28 -9.71 -12.66 14.96
N GLY A 29 -8.61 -12.24 14.33
CA GLY A 29 -7.82 -13.09 13.43
C GLY A 29 -7.30 -14.35 14.14
N ASP A 30 -6.80 -14.20 15.37
CA ASP A 30 -6.36 -15.31 16.21
C ASP A 30 -7.51 -16.28 16.51
N HIS A 31 -8.69 -15.76 16.85
CA HIS A 31 -9.86 -16.59 17.07
C HIS A 31 -10.26 -17.38 15.82
N LEU A 32 -10.31 -16.74 14.65
CA LEU A 32 -10.66 -17.40 13.38
C LEU A 32 -9.64 -18.47 13.01
N ARG A 33 -8.35 -18.19 13.20
CA ARG A 33 -7.26 -19.14 12.99
C ARG A 33 -7.36 -20.34 13.91
N GLN A 34 -7.63 -20.13 15.21
CA GLN A 34 -7.78 -21.22 16.17
C GLN A 34 -9.04 -22.05 15.91
N ARG A 35 -10.16 -21.41 15.54
CA ARG A 35 -11.46 -22.06 15.39
C ARG A 35 -11.64 -22.81 14.08
N PHE A 36 -11.15 -22.22 12.98
CA PHE A 36 -11.40 -22.68 11.62
C PHE A 36 -10.12 -23.07 10.86
N GLY A 37 -8.94 -22.81 11.42
CA GLY A 37 -7.66 -23.02 10.74
C GLY A 37 -7.34 -21.95 9.69
N THR A 38 -8.18 -20.92 9.54
CA THR A 38 -8.03 -19.89 8.51
C THR A 38 -6.88 -18.92 8.87
N PRO A 39 -5.83 -18.79 8.03
CA PRO A 39 -4.77 -17.82 8.25
C PRO A 39 -5.29 -16.37 8.09
N TYR A 40 -4.49 -15.41 8.56
CA TYR A 40 -4.75 -13.99 8.32
C TYR A 40 -3.47 -13.21 8.04
N ILE A 41 -3.61 -12.12 7.27
CA ILE A 41 -2.59 -11.09 7.07
C ILE A 41 -2.96 -9.87 7.94
N PRO A 42 -2.01 -9.32 8.74
CA PRO A 42 -2.32 -8.35 9.78
C PRO A 42 -2.58 -6.91 9.31
N SER A 43 -2.36 -6.58 8.03
CA SER A 43 -2.64 -5.25 7.48
C SER A 43 -2.74 -5.26 5.94
N PHE A 44 -3.22 -4.16 5.37
CA PHE A 44 -3.06 -3.85 3.95
C PHE A 44 -1.64 -3.36 3.64
N PRO A 45 -1.14 -3.56 2.41
CA PRO A 45 0.17 -3.07 2.02
C PRO A 45 0.22 -1.55 1.89
N THR A 46 1.33 -0.93 2.32
CA THR A 46 1.54 0.52 2.23
C THR A 46 2.82 0.82 1.44
N GLY A 47 2.67 1.03 0.12
CA GLY A 47 3.81 1.27 -0.78
C GLY A 47 3.99 0.16 -1.82
N PHE A 48 5.04 0.25 -2.62
CA PHE A 48 5.34 -0.68 -3.70
C PHE A 48 5.88 -2.01 -3.15
N SER A 49 6.92 -1.94 -2.30
CA SER A 49 7.55 -3.12 -1.69
C SER A 49 6.56 -3.91 -0.84
N ASP A 50 5.75 -3.23 -0.04
CA ASP A 50 4.72 -3.86 0.77
C ASP A 50 3.66 -4.57 -0.09
N THR A 51 3.34 -4.02 -1.27
CA THR A 51 2.38 -4.66 -2.20
C THR A 51 2.92 -6.00 -2.69
N LEU A 52 4.20 -6.06 -3.05
CA LEU A 52 4.85 -7.30 -3.46
C LEU A 52 4.91 -8.30 -2.29
N ALA A 53 5.31 -7.84 -1.10
CA ALA A 53 5.34 -8.68 0.10
C ALA A 53 3.95 -9.22 0.47
N PHE A 54 2.91 -8.41 0.30
CA PHE A 54 1.52 -8.80 0.52
C PHE A 54 1.08 -9.89 -0.46
N ILE A 55 1.36 -9.74 -1.76
CA ILE A 55 1.05 -10.77 -2.77
C ILE A 55 1.75 -12.09 -2.42
N GLY A 56 3.03 -12.04 -2.06
CA GLY A 56 3.78 -13.21 -1.62
C GLY A 56 3.18 -13.87 -0.37
N SER A 57 2.74 -13.05 0.61
CA SER A 57 2.12 -13.54 1.84
C SER A 57 0.76 -14.20 1.60
N VAL A 58 -0.07 -13.62 0.71
CA VAL A 58 -1.34 -14.22 0.28
C VAL A 58 -1.11 -15.55 -0.40
N ALA A 59 -0.18 -15.59 -1.36
CA ALA A 59 0.13 -16.80 -2.12
C ALA A 59 0.66 -17.93 -1.22
N ALA A 60 1.55 -17.61 -0.29
CA ALA A 60 2.05 -18.56 0.70
C ALA A 60 0.92 -19.10 1.61
N ALA A 61 0.05 -18.22 2.11
CA ALA A 61 -1.08 -18.62 2.96
C ALA A 61 -2.08 -19.52 2.21
N CYS A 62 -2.27 -19.29 0.91
CA CYS A 62 -3.18 -20.07 0.06
C CYS A 62 -2.50 -21.27 -0.63
N SER A 63 -1.19 -21.49 -0.42
CA SER A 63 -0.41 -22.52 -1.12
C SER A 63 -0.47 -22.43 -2.66
N VAL A 64 -0.39 -21.21 -3.19
CA VAL A 64 -0.42 -20.90 -4.63
C VAL A 64 0.95 -20.34 -5.07
N ASP A 65 1.36 -20.63 -6.31
CA ASP A 65 2.55 -20.00 -6.90
C ASP A 65 2.31 -18.50 -7.16
N ALA A 66 3.13 -17.65 -6.54
CA ALA A 66 3.04 -16.20 -6.64
C ALA A 66 3.72 -15.62 -7.89
N LYS A 67 4.55 -16.40 -8.60
CA LYS A 67 5.51 -15.90 -9.59
C LYS A 67 4.86 -14.97 -10.61
N GLN A 68 3.82 -15.43 -11.30
CA GLN A 68 3.16 -14.64 -12.34
C GLN A 68 2.53 -13.34 -11.78
N ALA A 69 1.94 -13.39 -10.59
CA ALA A 69 1.33 -12.22 -9.96
C ALA A 69 2.38 -11.19 -9.54
N LEU A 70 3.52 -11.65 -9.01
CA LEU A 70 4.64 -10.78 -8.66
C LEU A 70 5.29 -10.15 -9.88
N ASP A 71 5.53 -10.92 -10.96
CA ASP A 71 6.09 -10.41 -12.22
C ASP A 71 5.16 -9.34 -12.83
N THR A 72 3.85 -9.60 -12.80
CA THR A 72 2.83 -8.66 -13.30
C THR A 72 2.79 -7.38 -12.45
N GLU A 73 2.79 -7.50 -11.12
CA GLU A 73 2.78 -6.34 -10.23
C GLU A 73 4.05 -5.49 -10.38
N GLN A 74 5.23 -6.11 -10.51
CA GLN A 74 6.48 -5.40 -10.77
C GLN A 74 6.43 -4.62 -12.10
N ALA A 75 5.87 -5.23 -13.16
CA ALA A 75 5.69 -4.55 -14.44
C ALA A 75 4.76 -3.33 -14.30
N ILE A 76 3.63 -3.46 -13.59
CA ILE A 76 2.71 -2.35 -13.31
C ILE A 76 3.40 -1.23 -12.51
N GLN A 77 4.19 -1.57 -11.50
CA GLN A 77 4.94 -0.59 -10.71
C GLN A 77 5.96 0.16 -11.57
N ALA A 78 6.68 -0.55 -12.45
CA ALA A 78 7.61 0.05 -13.40
C ALA A 78 6.92 0.98 -14.41
N GLU A 79 5.78 0.57 -14.97
CA GLU A 79 4.96 1.41 -15.85
C GLU A 79 4.48 2.68 -15.14
N ILE A 80 4.02 2.57 -13.89
CA ILE A 80 3.63 3.73 -13.10
C ILE A 80 4.83 4.67 -12.90
N LEU A 81 5.99 4.16 -12.50
CA LEU A 81 7.17 5.01 -12.31
C LEU A 81 7.60 5.70 -13.62
N ALA A 82 7.58 4.97 -14.74
CA ALA A 82 7.86 5.52 -16.06
C ALA A 82 6.87 6.62 -16.45
N ASP A 83 5.57 6.42 -16.17
CA ASP A 83 4.53 7.43 -16.38
C ASP A 83 4.87 8.73 -15.64
N PHE A 84 5.52 8.66 -14.46
CA PHE A 84 5.91 9.79 -13.60
C PHE A 84 7.37 10.25 -13.74
N ALA A 85 8.09 9.80 -14.75
CA ALA A 85 9.47 10.23 -14.98
C ALA A 85 9.61 11.76 -15.20
N ASP A 86 8.56 12.43 -15.66
CA ASP A 86 8.51 13.88 -15.88
C ASP A 86 8.70 14.74 -14.63
N ILE A 87 8.46 14.17 -13.43
CA ILE A 87 8.68 14.86 -12.15
C ILE A 87 9.93 14.36 -11.44
N GLY A 88 10.72 13.50 -12.08
CA GLY A 88 11.99 13.02 -11.56
C GLY A 88 12.98 14.16 -11.26
N ASP A 89 13.93 13.90 -10.36
CA ASP A 89 15.01 14.83 -9.95
C ASP A 89 14.56 16.18 -9.33
N SER A 90 13.24 16.36 -9.18
CA SER A 90 12.63 17.53 -8.55
C SER A 90 13.00 17.64 -7.07
N GLN A 91 12.78 18.82 -6.48
CA GLN A 91 12.95 19.05 -5.05
C GLN A 91 11.60 19.32 -4.38
N GLY A 92 11.41 18.78 -3.17
CA GLY A 92 10.20 19.04 -2.40
C GLY A 92 10.35 18.79 -0.92
N VAL A 93 9.28 19.08 -0.17
CA VAL A 93 9.13 18.76 1.26
C VAL A 93 7.82 18.00 1.43
N PHE A 94 7.84 16.87 2.15
CA PHE A 94 6.60 16.18 2.48
C PHE A 94 5.71 17.03 3.38
N CYS A 95 4.42 17.09 3.06
CA CYS A 95 3.43 17.83 3.83
C CYS A 95 2.13 17.03 3.98
N GLY A 96 1.31 17.36 4.98
CA GLY A 96 -0.03 16.77 5.14
C GLY A 96 -0.35 16.34 6.57
N PRO A 97 -1.64 16.08 6.86
CA PRO A 97 -2.15 15.90 8.22
C PRO A 97 -1.95 14.50 8.83
N VAL A 98 -1.16 13.61 8.22
CA VAL A 98 -0.97 12.24 8.75
C VAL A 98 0.50 11.84 8.60
N THR A 99 1.23 11.92 9.70
CA THR A 99 2.57 11.33 9.86
C THR A 99 2.42 9.91 10.41
N ASP A 100 1.59 9.07 9.80
CA ASP A 100 1.72 7.64 10.05
C ASP A 100 3.02 7.18 9.37
N HIS A 101 3.78 6.39 10.13
CA HIS A 101 5.12 5.95 9.73
C HIS A 101 5.09 5.20 8.39
N GLU A 102 4.03 4.43 8.15
CA GLU A 102 3.88 3.60 6.95
C GLU A 102 3.67 4.46 5.70
N SER A 103 2.77 5.45 5.73
CA SER A 103 2.58 6.36 4.60
C SER A 103 3.82 7.21 4.33
N SER A 104 4.56 7.59 5.37
CA SER A 104 5.82 8.31 5.23
C SER A 104 6.91 7.44 4.58
N ARG A 105 6.96 6.14 4.93
CA ARG A 105 7.86 5.15 4.29
C ARG A 105 7.49 4.97 2.82
N ALA A 106 6.21 4.81 2.50
CA ALA A 106 5.76 4.67 1.11
C ALA A 106 6.02 5.93 0.28
N ALA A 107 5.87 7.11 0.87
CA ALA A 107 6.27 8.36 0.24
C ALA A 107 7.78 8.41 0.00
N ARG A 108 8.60 8.05 0.99
CA ARG A 108 10.05 7.98 0.83
C ARG A 108 10.44 7.04 -0.32
N GLU A 109 9.89 5.83 -0.33
CA GLU A 109 10.10 4.84 -1.38
C GLU A 109 9.80 5.39 -2.77
N ALA A 110 8.62 6.01 -2.94
CA ALA A 110 8.24 6.59 -4.23
C ALA A 110 9.11 7.78 -4.65
N ALA A 111 9.55 8.61 -3.70
CA ALA A 111 10.46 9.72 -3.96
C ALA A 111 11.85 9.21 -4.38
N ASP A 112 12.37 8.21 -3.69
CA ASP A 112 13.68 7.61 -3.99
C ASP A 112 13.68 6.94 -5.37
N ALA A 113 12.60 6.24 -5.73
CA ALA A 113 12.42 5.61 -7.04
C ALA A 113 12.36 6.61 -8.21
N LEU A 114 11.94 7.85 -7.95
CA LEU A 114 11.90 8.96 -8.93
C LEU A 114 13.08 9.94 -8.76
N HIS A 115 14.03 9.64 -7.86
CA HIS A 115 15.15 10.53 -7.52
C HIS A 115 14.71 11.94 -7.06
N ILE A 116 13.52 12.07 -6.49
CA ILE A 116 13.02 13.33 -5.93
C ILE A 116 13.76 13.63 -4.63
N ARG A 117 14.45 14.77 -4.59
CA ARG A 117 15.19 15.22 -3.40
C ARG A 117 14.25 15.85 -2.40
N VAL A 118 13.95 15.11 -1.34
CA VAL A 118 13.13 15.63 -0.24
C VAL A 118 14.02 16.30 0.79
N SER A 119 13.91 17.63 0.90
CA SER A 119 14.69 18.44 1.83
C SER A 119 13.78 19.11 2.88
N GLY A 120 14.36 19.62 3.96
CA GLY A 120 13.62 20.43 4.95
C GLY A 120 13.51 21.91 4.55
N CYS A 121 13.84 22.28 3.30
CA CYS A 121 13.89 23.67 2.89
C CYS A 121 12.48 24.24 2.69
N LYS A 122 12.17 25.37 3.35
CA LYS A 122 10.83 25.99 3.29
C LYS A 122 10.44 26.51 1.90
N GLU A 123 11.41 26.69 1.02
CA GLU A 123 11.19 27.18 -0.36
C GLU A 123 10.88 26.05 -1.36
N ALA A 124 11.01 24.78 -0.95
CA ALA A 124 10.76 23.65 -1.83
C ALA A 124 9.26 23.33 -1.97
N CYS A 125 8.89 22.72 -3.10
CA CYS A 125 7.52 22.35 -3.43
C CYS A 125 6.93 21.43 -2.35
N GLN A 126 5.68 21.70 -1.95
CA GLN A 126 4.97 20.92 -0.95
C GLN A 126 4.41 19.63 -1.57
N LEU A 127 4.93 18.49 -1.15
CA LEU A 127 4.56 17.16 -1.64
C LEU A 127 3.56 16.50 -0.67
N PRO A 128 2.25 16.51 -0.99
CA PRO A 128 1.24 16.00 -0.06
C PRO A 128 1.36 14.48 0.11
N VAL A 129 1.51 14.04 1.36
CA VAL A 129 1.49 12.64 1.79
C VAL A 129 0.10 12.32 2.33
N HIS A 130 -0.41 11.16 1.97
CA HIS A 130 -1.68 10.64 2.47
C HIS A 130 -1.61 9.12 2.61
N PRO A 131 -2.51 8.51 3.41
CA PRO A 131 -2.63 7.06 3.47
C PRO A 131 -2.76 6.42 2.09
N VAL A 132 -1.79 5.57 1.75
CA VAL A 132 -1.77 4.79 0.51
C VAL A 132 -2.08 3.34 0.82
N VAL A 133 -2.89 2.71 -0.02
CA VAL A 133 -3.14 1.27 0.02
C VAL A 133 -2.67 0.69 -1.30
N GLY A 134 -1.56 -0.03 -1.21
CA GLY A 134 -0.82 -0.60 -2.32
C GLY A 134 -0.43 0.36 -3.44
N THR A 135 -0.05 -0.22 -4.59
CA THR A 135 0.42 0.48 -5.79
C THR A 135 -0.56 1.54 -6.33
N THR A 136 -1.86 1.26 -6.31
CA THR A 136 -2.86 2.26 -6.76
C THR A 136 -2.91 3.46 -5.82
N GLY A 137 -2.71 3.26 -4.52
CA GLY A 137 -2.55 4.34 -3.55
C GLY A 137 -1.36 5.23 -3.90
N VAL A 138 -0.20 4.63 -4.17
CA VAL A 138 1.01 5.34 -4.57
C VAL A 138 0.80 6.13 -5.87
N ARG A 139 0.16 5.54 -6.89
CA ARG A 139 -0.17 6.25 -8.14
C ARG A 139 -0.99 7.53 -7.89
N ARG A 140 -1.99 7.47 -7.01
CA ARG A 140 -2.80 8.65 -6.64
C ARG A 140 -1.97 9.72 -5.92
N MET A 141 -0.99 9.31 -5.11
CA MET A 141 -0.02 10.21 -4.47
C MET A 141 0.88 10.89 -5.51
N LEU A 142 1.44 10.14 -6.44
CA LEU A 142 2.27 10.70 -7.51
C LEU A 142 1.51 11.71 -8.38
N HIS A 143 0.24 11.46 -8.69
CA HIS A 143 -0.60 12.46 -9.37
C HIS A 143 -0.76 13.77 -8.58
N ARG A 144 -0.83 13.71 -7.24
CA ARG A 144 -0.88 14.92 -6.41
C ARG A 144 0.45 15.65 -6.41
N TRP A 145 1.56 14.91 -6.32
CA TRP A 145 2.91 15.49 -6.40
C TRP A 145 3.14 16.17 -7.73
N ARG A 146 2.79 15.51 -8.85
CA ARG A 146 2.90 16.12 -10.18
C ARG A 146 2.14 17.44 -10.30
N ARG A 147 0.94 17.52 -9.71
CA ARG A 147 0.19 18.79 -9.70
C ARG A 147 0.87 19.86 -8.86
N ALA A 148 1.45 19.50 -7.71
CA ALA A 148 2.13 20.45 -6.85
C ALA A 148 3.44 20.97 -7.48
N ILE A 149 4.20 20.11 -8.15
CA ILE A 149 5.47 20.46 -8.80
C ILE A 149 5.26 21.36 -10.02
N ARG A 150 4.14 21.21 -10.72
CA ARG A 150 3.80 21.97 -11.94
C ARG A 150 2.98 23.24 -11.68
N ALA A 151 2.57 23.50 -10.44
CA ALA A 151 1.79 24.68 -10.05
C ALA A 151 2.71 25.89 -9.81
#